data_AF-A0A3D5V3I5-F1
#
_entry.id   AF-A0A3D5V3I5-F1
#
_cell.length_a   1.000
_cell.length_b   1.000
_cell.length_c   1.000
_cell.angle_alpha   90.00
_cell.angle_beta   90.00
_cell.angle_gamma   90.00
#
_symmetry.space_group_name_H-M   'P 1'
#
loop_
_entity.id
_entity.type
_entity.pdbx_description
1 polymer ?
#
loop_
_entity_poly.entity_id
_entity_poly.type
_entity_poly.pdbx_seq_one_letter_code
_entity_poly.pdbx_strand_id
1 'polypeptide(L)'
;MVKKKPSKWFSPDKEGRSRGRLSKRFCQRCGTTIQHAPILKSLNLCSFCVEELRKARDGVWSCKGCGALVPDQLRANNGYCSACLCPACGRPAPAEVHQKGMCSRCLKASGVFCVRCGTEASAQVKKNKGICDRCASQGAAQANPPPKAAQSKKAAQPKKTSRPQKPGRRMI
;
A
#
# COMPACT_ATOMS: atom_id res chain seq x y z
N MET A 1 -9.60 1.99 29.96
CA MET A 1 -8.39 2.77 29.58
C MET A 1 -7.77 2.17 28.33
N VAL A 2 -7.90 2.82 27.17
CA VAL A 2 -7.25 2.35 25.92
C VAL A 2 -5.75 2.65 26.04
N LYS A 3 -4.92 1.61 26.22
CA LYS A 3 -3.45 1.74 26.20
C LYS A 3 -3.03 2.27 24.83
N LYS A 4 -2.64 3.55 24.74
CA LYS A 4 -2.08 4.13 23.51
C LYS A 4 -0.81 3.36 23.15
N LYS A 5 -0.78 2.80 21.94
CA LYS A 5 0.42 2.10 21.44
C LYS A 5 1.62 3.05 21.47
N PRO A 6 2.79 2.61 21.96
CA PRO A 6 3.97 3.47 21.99
C PRO A 6 4.33 3.91 20.57
N SER A 7 4.61 5.21 20.40
CA SER A 7 5.02 5.78 19.11
C SER A 7 6.26 5.06 18.57
N LYS A 8 6.31 4.81 17.25
CA LYS A 8 7.48 4.20 16.59
C LYS A 8 8.70 5.13 16.56
N TRP A 9 8.45 6.44 16.61
CA TRP A 9 9.44 7.50 16.55
C TRP A 9 9.63 8.13 17.93
N PHE A 10 10.86 8.54 18.23
CA PHE A 10 11.13 9.50 19.28
C PHE A 10 10.84 10.89 18.75
N SER A 11 10.00 11.63 19.45
CA SER A 11 9.70 13.03 19.16
C SER A 11 10.78 13.95 19.77
N PRO A 12 11.07 15.10 19.13
CA PRO A 12 11.98 16.12 19.68
C PRO A 12 11.67 16.49 21.14
N ASP A 13 10.39 16.59 21.50
CA ASP A 13 9.92 16.98 22.84
C ASP A 13 10.33 16.02 23.98
N LYS A 14 10.86 14.83 23.63
CA LYS A 14 11.33 13.81 24.57
C LYS A 14 12.84 13.86 24.80
N GLU A 15 13.56 14.72 24.09
CA GLU A 15 14.97 14.94 24.37
C GLU A 15 15.16 15.52 25.78
N GLY A 16 16.21 15.10 26.48
CA GLY A 16 16.47 15.52 27.87
C GLY A 16 15.52 14.96 28.94
N ARG A 17 14.35 14.42 28.60
CA ARG A 17 13.41 13.79 29.56
C ARG A 17 13.86 12.40 30.04
N SER A 18 14.93 11.85 29.48
CA SER A 18 15.49 10.54 29.85
C SER A 18 16.84 10.73 30.55
N ARG A 19 17.03 10.08 31.71
CA ARG A 19 18.28 10.16 32.50
C ARG A 19 19.42 9.37 31.81
N GLY A 20 20.66 9.88 31.90
CA GLY A 20 21.90 9.18 31.47
C GLY A 20 22.28 9.33 29.99
N ARG A 21 23.08 8.39 29.46
CA ARG A 21 23.51 8.31 28.02
C ARG A 21 22.36 8.28 27.00
N LEU A 22 21.12 8.16 27.46
CA LEU A 22 19.90 8.09 26.67
C LEU A 22 19.31 9.47 26.32
N SER A 23 19.81 10.54 26.95
CA SER A 23 19.31 11.91 26.80
C SER A 23 19.60 12.55 25.44
N LYS A 24 20.70 12.13 24.78
CA LYS A 24 21.13 12.61 23.46
C LYS A 24 21.02 11.47 22.44
N ARG A 25 19.91 11.44 21.70
CA ARG A 25 19.69 10.50 20.60
C ARG A 25 20.17 11.13 19.29
N PHE A 26 20.99 10.40 18.55
CA PHE A 26 21.49 10.80 17.25
C PHE A 26 21.23 9.70 16.22
N CYS A 27 21.19 10.10 14.96
CA CYS A 27 21.14 9.19 13.83
C CYS A 27 22.48 8.47 13.68
N GLN A 28 22.48 7.13 13.64
CA GLN A 28 23.69 6.34 13.43
C GLN A 28 24.35 6.55 12.07
N ARG A 29 23.60 7.01 11.07
CA ARG A 29 24.10 7.18 9.69
C ARG A 29 24.65 8.58 9.42
N CYS A 30 23.97 9.62 9.87
CA CYS A 30 24.32 11.02 9.55
C CYS A 30 24.67 11.89 10.78
N GLY A 31 24.57 11.34 12.00
CA GLY A 31 24.88 12.08 13.23
C GLY A 31 23.83 13.12 13.67
N THR A 32 22.79 13.36 12.87
CA THR A 32 21.72 14.33 13.19
C THR A 32 21.04 14.00 14.52
N THR A 33 20.84 15.02 15.35
CA THR A 33 20.18 14.89 16.66
C THR A 33 18.65 14.87 16.54
N ILE A 34 17.99 14.42 17.60
CA ILE A 34 16.53 14.37 17.66
C ILE A 34 15.85 15.75 17.57
N GLN A 35 16.57 16.86 17.89
CA GLN A 35 16.05 18.22 17.73
C GLN A 35 15.71 18.55 16.28
N HIS A 36 16.55 18.10 15.35
CA HIS A 36 16.39 18.40 13.94
C HIS A 36 15.45 17.42 13.24
N ALA A 37 15.38 16.17 13.70
CA ALA A 37 14.57 15.14 13.07
C ALA A 37 14.14 14.04 14.05
N PRO A 38 12.90 13.52 13.96
CA PRO A 38 12.47 12.37 14.74
C PRO A 38 13.36 11.14 14.48
N ILE A 39 13.76 10.45 15.55
CA ILE A 39 14.62 9.27 15.47
C ILE A 39 13.79 7.98 15.61
N LEU A 40 14.02 7.03 14.71
CA LEU A 40 13.39 5.71 14.73
C LEU A 40 13.92 4.88 15.90
N LYS A 41 13.04 4.42 16.79
CA LYS A 41 13.43 3.74 18.04
C LYS A 41 14.23 2.45 17.83
N SER A 42 13.89 1.67 16.80
CA SER A 42 14.46 0.34 16.58
C SER A 42 15.87 0.36 15.99
N LEU A 43 16.20 1.39 15.18
CA LEU A 43 17.43 1.44 14.40
C LEU A 43 18.26 2.70 14.63
N ASN A 44 17.80 3.63 15.49
CA ASN A 44 18.41 4.94 15.70
C ASN A 44 18.74 5.68 14.37
N LEU A 45 17.77 5.72 13.45
CA LEU A 45 17.87 6.45 12.18
C LEU A 45 16.91 7.63 12.17
N CYS A 46 17.33 8.79 11.67
CA CYS A 46 16.44 9.93 11.49
C CYS A 46 15.43 9.69 10.36
N SER A 47 14.33 10.46 10.36
CA SER A 47 13.30 10.40 9.32
C SER A 47 13.87 10.54 7.90
N PHE A 48 14.81 11.47 7.70
CA PHE A 48 15.44 11.71 6.40
C PHE A 48 16.22 10.49 5.90
N CYS A 49 17.13 9.94 6.72
CA CYS A 49 17.86 8.73 6.35
C CYS A 49 16.92 7.53 6.14
N VAL A 50 15.83 7.43 6.91
CA VAL A 50 14.83 6.37 6.71
C VAL A 50 14.16 6.50 5.35
N GLU A 51 13.81 7.71 4.92
CA GLU A 51 13.21 7.94 3.61
C GLU A 51 14.17 7.66 2.47
N GLU A 52 15.42 8.10 2.58
CA GLU A 52 16.46 7.79 1.60
C GLU A 52 16.65 6.29 1.43
N LEU A 53 16.84 5.57 2.53
CA LEU A 53 17.05 4.12 2.49
C LEU A 53 15.83 3.40 1.90
N ARG A 54 14.62 3.85 2.23
CA ARG A 54 13.38 3.30 1.64
C ARG A 54 13.30 3.49 0.13
N LYS A 55 13.77 4.64 -0.38
CA LYS A 55 13.81 4.95 -1.81
C LYS A 55 14.91 4.18 -2.52
N ALA A 56 16.09 4.08 -1.91
CA ALA A 56 17.26 3.43 -2.48
C ALA A 56 17.08 1.91 -2.65
N ARG A 57 16.36 1.25 -1.74
CA ARG A 57 16.04 -0.19 -1.81
C ARG A 57 17.30 -1.06 -1.95
N ASP A 58 18.36 -0.72 -1.22
CA ASP A 58 19.71 -1.28 -1.37
C ASP A 58 19.81 -2.79 -1.07
N GLY A 59 18.84 -3.36 -0.34
CA GLY A 59 18.89 -4.76 0.11
C GLY A 59 19.80 -4.99 1.32
N VAL A 60 20.45 -3.96 1.84
CA VAL A 60 21.26 -4.04 3.08
C VAL A 60 20.46 -3.51 4.26
N TRP A 61 19.94 -2.29 4.12
CA TRP A 61 19.13 -1.62 5.14
C TRP A 61 17.63 -1.69 4.85
N SER A 62 17.27 -1.66 3.57
CA SER A 62 15.89 -1.66 3.08
C SER A 62 15.63 -2.83 2.12
N CYS A 63 14.43 -3.38 2.17
CA CYS A 63 14.01 -4.45 1.26
C CYS A 63 13.98 -3.99 -0.19
N LYS A 64 14.60 -4.76 -1.08
CA LYS A 64 14.58 -4.53 -2.55
C LYS A 64 13.17 -4.45 -3.14
N GLY A 65 12.22 -5.20 -2.56
CA GLY A 65 10.83 -5.24 -3.03
C GLY A 65 9.96 -4.08 -2.53
N CYS A 66 9.88 -3.92 -1.21
CA CYS A 66 8.92 -3.02 -0.57
C CYS A 66 9.54 -1.80 0.15
N GLY A 67 10.87 -1.70 0.20
CA GLY A 67 11.59 -0.64 0.92
C GLY A 67 11.52 -0.76 2.45
N ALA A 68 10.93 -1.82 3.01
CA ALA A 68 10.86 -1.99 4.47
C ALA A 68 12.25 -2.06 5.11
N LEU A 69 12.43 -1.33 6.22
CA LEU A 69 13.69 -1.32 6.98
C LEU A 69 13.72 -2.46 8.00
N VAL A 70 14.36 -3.57 7.61
CA VAL A 70 14.51 -4.78 8.43
C VAL A 70 15.89 -5.42 8.17
N PRO A 71 17.00 -4.73 8.56
CA PRO A 71 18.36 -5.16 8.24
C PRO A 71 18.67 -6.61 8.66
N ASP A 72 18.14 -7.05 9.80
CA ASP A 72 18.35 -8.41 10.31
C ASP A 72 17.77 -9.47 9.36
N GLN A 73 16.56 -9.24 8.83
CA GLN A 73 15.95 -10.14 7.85
C GLN A 73 16.66 -10.06 6.49
N LEU A 74 17.13 -8.89 6.10
CA LEU A 74 17.75 -8.68 4.79
C LEU A 74 19.05 -9.48 4.63
N ARG A 75 19.84 -9.59 5.70
CA ARG A 75 21.06 -10.41 5.70
C ARG A 75 20.76 -11.90 5.51
N ALA A 76 19.69 -12.40 6.14
CA ALA A 76 19.30 -13.81 6.01
C ALA A 76 18.66 -14.13 4.64
N ASN A 77 18.02 -13.15 4.00
CA ASN A 77 17.11 -13.33 2.87
C ASN A 77 17.60 -12.65 1.58
N ASN A 78 18.92 -12.51 1.39
CA ASN A 78 19.53 -11.92 0.19
C ASN A 78 18.99 -10.53 -0.20
N GLY A 79 18.64 -9.72 0.80
CA GLY A 79 18.15 -8.35 0.62
C GLY A 79 16.64 -8.21 0.40
N TYR A 80 15.86 -9.22 0.75
CA TYR A 80 14.39 -9.14 0.80
C TYR A 80 13.88 -9.32 2.23
N CYS A 81 12.76 -8.68 2.57
CA CYS A 81 12.06 -8.98 3.82
C CYS A 81 11.22 -10.25 3.65
N SER A 82 10.86 -10.89 4.77
CA SER A 82 10.04 -12.10 4.76
C SER A 82 8.69 -11.91 4.05
N ALA A 83 8.11 -10.69 4.13
CA ALA A 83 6.86 -10.35 3.46
C ALA A 83 6.97 -10.30 1.92
N CYS A 84 8.17 -10.14 1.36
CA CYS A 84 8.40 -10.14 -0.09
C CYS A 84 8.84 -11.50 -0.63
N LEU A 85 9.12 -12.46 0.25
CA LEU A 85 9.49 -13.81 -0.11
C LEU A 85 8.26 -14.71 -0.11
N CYS A 86 8.19 -15.63 -1.06
CA CYS A 86 7.15 -16.64 -1.04
C CYS A 86 7.37 -17.59 0.15
N PRO A 87 6.39 -17.77 1.05
CA PRO A 87 6.56 -18.62 2.23
C PRO A 87 6.78 -20.10 1.88
N ALA A 88 6.32 -20.55 0.71
CA ALA A 88 6.44 -21.94 0.29
C ALA A 88 7.78 -22.29 -0.37
N CYS A 89 8.41 -21.34 -1.10
CA CYS A 89 9.63 -21.63 -1.87
C CYS A 89 10.80 -20.68 -1.60
N GLY A 90 10.63 -19.69 -0.72
CA GLY A 90 11.67 -18.71 -0.38
C GLY A 90 12.05 -17.76 -1.52
N ARG A 91 11.39 -17.82 -2.68
CA ARG A 91 11.73 -16.98 -3.84
C ARG A 91 11.17 -15.57 -3.69
N PRO A 92 11.92 -14.54 -4.10
CA PRO A 92 11.44 -13.16 -4.08
C PRO A 92 10.40 -12.93 -5.16
N ALA A 93 9.17 -12.61 -4.75
CA ALA A 93 8.08 -12.27 -5.65
C ALA A 93 7.19 -11.19 -5.00
N PRO A 94 7.72 -9.98 -4.77
CA PRO A 94 7.08 -8.97 -3.91
C PRO A 94 5.66 -8.59 -4.37
N ALA A 95 5.45 -8.39 -5.67
CA ALA A 95 4.14 -8.03 -6.20
C ALA A 95 3.10 -9.13 -6.01
N GLU A 96 3.48 -10.38 -6.27
CA GLU A 96 2.57 -11.53 -6.17
C GLU A 96 2.28 -11.90 -4.72
N VAL A 97 3.30 -11.92 -3.87
CA VAL A 97 3.15 -12.27 -2.45
C VAL A 97 2.31 -11.22 -1.72
N HIS A 98 2.48 -9.94 -2.02
CA HIS A 98 1.68 -8.89 -1.38
C HIS A 98 0.20 -8.93 -1.81
N GLN A 99 -0.08 -9.33 -3.05
CA GLN A 99 -1.45 -9.40 -3.56
C GLN A 99 -2.16 -10.72 -3.26
N LYS A 100 -1.44 -11.83 -3.34
CA LYS A 100 -1.99 -13.19 -3.34
C LYS A 100 -1.48 -14.07 -2.20
N GLY A 101 -0.53 -13.59 -1.40
CA GLY A 101 0.10 -14.33 -0.29
C GLY A 101 1.23 -15.29 -0.69
N MET A 102 1.29 -15.74 -1.95
CA MET A 102 2.31 -16.66 -2.46
C MET A 102 2.69 -16.36 -3.91
N CYS A 103 3.82 -16.91 -4.37
CA CYS A 103 4.15 -16.83 -5.80
C CYS A 103 3.21 -17.72 -6.63
N SER A 104 2.99 -17.29 -7.86
CA SER A 104 2.15 -17.94 -8.89
C SER A 104 2.49 -19.42 -9.08
N ARG A 105 3.77 -19.78 -9.03
CA ARG A 105 4.24 -21.18 -9.12
C ARG A 105 3.72 -22.02 -7.96
N CYS A 106 3.85 -21.54 -6.72
CA CYS A 106 3.38 -22.26 -5.54
C CYS A 106 1.86 -22.29 -5.46
N LEU A 107 1.18 -21.21 -5.84
CA LEU A 107 -0.29 -21.18 -5.93
C LEU A 107 -0.79 -22.25 -6.90
N LYS A 108 -0.20 -22.32 -8.10
CA LYS A 108 -0.58 -23.31 -9.12
C LYS A 108 -0.28 -24.75 -8.68
N ALA A 109 0.85 -24.96 -8.00
CA ALA A 109 1.23 -26.28 -7.47
C ALA A 109 0.32 -26.74 -6.33
N SER A 110 -0.15 -25.82 -5.47
CA SER A 110 -0.99 -26.15 -4.32
C SER A 110 -2.35 -26.71 -4.72
N GLY A 111 -2.95 -26.22 -5.82
CA GLY A 111 -4.31 -26.58 -6.24
C GLY A 111 -5.42 -26.21 -5.24
N VAL A 112 -5.09 -25.46 -4.17
CA VAL A 112 -6.04 -25.04 -3.11
C VAL A 112 -6.45 -23.59 -3.27
N PHE A 113 -5.51 -22.74 -3.71
CA PHE A 113 -5.73 -21.31 -3.86
C PHE A 113 -5.98 -20.92 -5.32
N CYS A 114 -6.83 -19.90 -5.52
CA CYS A 114 -7.03 -19.31 -6.83
C CYS A 114 -5.76 -18.63 -7.32
N VAL A 115 -5.27 -18.99 -8.52
CA VAL A 115 -4.03 -18.42 -9.09
C VAL A 115 -4.17 -16.92 -9.41
N ARG A 116 -5.40 -16.42 -9.61
CA ARG A 116 -5.67 -15.01 -9.90
C ARG A 116 -5.70 -14.13 -8.65
N CYS A 117 -6.44 -14.51 -7.62
CA CYS A 117 -6.67 -13.66 -6.44
C CYS A 117 -6.03 -14.20 -5.14
N GLY A 118 -5.50 -15.42 -5.12
CA GLY A 118 -4.91 -16.03 -3.93
C GLY A 118 -5.92 -16.48 -2.87
N THR A 119 -7.22 -16.35 -3.11
CA THR A 119 -8.24 -16.81 -2.15
C THR A 119 -8.29 -18.33 -2.13
N GLU A 120 -8.42 -18.90 -0.93
CA GLU A 120 -8.64 -20.33 -0.74
C GLU A 120 -9.99 -20.75 -1.33
N ALA A 121 -9.97 -21.70 -2.25
CA ALA A 121 -11.16 -22.15 -2.97
C ALA A 121 -10.96 -23.56 -3.57
N SER A 122 -10.49 -24.51 -2.77
CA SER A 122 -10.03 -25.84 -3.21
C SER A 122 -11.04 -26.61 -4.08
N ALA A 123 -12.34 -26.55 -3.79
CA ALA A 123 -13.38 -27.18 -4.62
C ALA A 123 -13.56 -26.47 -5.98
N GLN A 124 -13.59 -25.13 -5.98
CA GLN A 124 -13.79 -24.32 -7.19
C GLN A 124 -12.55 -24.38 -8.10
N VAL A 125 -11.36 -24.34 -7.51
CA VAL A 125 -10.07 -24.37 -8.21
C VAL A 125 -9.90 -25.71 -8.94
N LYS A 126 -10.35 -26.84 -8.36
CA LYS A 126 -10.40 -28.14 -9.05
C LYS A 126 -11.35 -28.12 -10.25
N LYS A 127 -12.54 -27.55 -10.09
CA LYS A 127 -13.56 -27.46 -11.16
C LYS A 127 -13.14 -26.53 -12.30
N ASN A 128 -12.54 -25.37 -11.97
CA ASN A 128 -12.25 -24.28 -12.91
C ASN A 128 -10.76 -24.17 -13.25
N LYS A 129 -10.01 -25.28 -13.26
CA LYS A 129 -8.59 -25.35 -13.69
C LYS A 129 -7.66 -24.32 -13.00
N GLY A 130 -7.81 -24.09 -11.70
CA GLY A 130 -6.92 -23.21 -10.94
C GLY A 130 -7.52 -21.87 -10.49
N ILE A 131 -8.81 -21.62 -10.73
CA ILE A 131 -9.45 -20.31 -10.55
C ILE A 131 -10.71 -20.41 -9.69
N CYS A 132 -11.02 -19.41 -8.86
CA CYS A 132 -12.30 -19.34 -8.14
C CYS A 132 -13.44 -18.87 -9.07
N ASP A 133 -14.70 -19.15 -8.69
CA ASP A 133 -15.86 -18.82 -9.53
C ASP A 133 -15.92 -17.34 -9.88
N ARG A 134 -15.63 -16.46 -8.91
CA ARG A 134 -15.57 -15.00 -9.11
C ARG A 134 -14.61 -14.59 -10.23
N CYS A 135 -13.41 -15.14 -10.22
CA CYS A 135 -12.39 -14.81 -11.22
C CYS A 135 -12.66 -15.47 -12.59
N ALA A 136 -13.37 -16.60 -12.60
CA ALA A 136 -13.83 -17.25 -13.83
C ALA A 136 -14.93 -16.42 -14.52
N SER A 137 -15.93 -15.95 -13.76
CA SER A 137 -17.02 -15.10 -14.28
C SER A 137 -16.53 -13.76 -14.84
N GLN A 138 -15.50 -13.16 -14.24
CA GLN A 138 -14.91 -11.92 -14.74
C GLN A 138 -14.15 -12.08 -16.07
N GLY A 139 -13.56 -13.27 -16.32
CA GLY A 139 -12.92 -13.57 -17.60
C GLY A 139 -13.94 -13.75 -18.72
N ALA A 140 -15.10 -14.34 -18.42
CA ALA A 140 -16.20 -14.49 -19.37
C ALA A 140 -16.85 -13.16 -19.75
N ALA A 141 -16.97 -12.21 -18.80
CA ALA A 141 -17.55 -10.89 -19.05
C ALA A 141 -16.68 -9.97 -19.94
N GLN A 142 -15.39 -10.27 -20.11
CA GLN A 142 -14.48 -9.50 -20.96
C GLN A 142 -14.33 -10.07 -22.38
N ALA A 143 -14.87 -11.26 -22.66
CA ALA A 143 -14.75 -11.91 -23.96
C ALA A 143 -15.75 -11.43 -25.02
N ASN A 144 -16.73 -10.59 -24.66
CA ASN A 144 -17.62 -9.88 -25.59
C ASN A 144 -18.24 -8.66 -24.89
N PRO A 145 -17.71 -7.43 -25.04
CA PRO A 145 -18.57 -6.27 -24.87
C PRO A 145 -19.56 -6.27 -26.05
N PRO A 146 -20.89 -6.33 -25.85
CA PRO A 146 -21.81 -5.93 -26.90
C PRO A 146 -21.43 -4.50 -27.32
N PRO A 147 -21.43 -4.15 -28.62
CA PRO A 147 -21.15 -2.79 -29.05
C PRO A 147 -22.13 -1.86 -28.33
N LYS A 148 -21.58 -0.92 -27.56
CA LYS A 148 -22.37 0.12 -26.88
C LYS A 148 -23.17 0.84 -27.95
N ALA A 149 -24.48 0.59 -28.01
CA ALA A 149 -25.41 1.42 -28.74
C ALA A 149 -25.19 2.86 -28.26
N ALA A 150 -24.85 3.74 -29.20
CA ALA A 150 -24.60 5.14 -28.98
C ALA A 150 -25.82 5.75 -28.25
N GLN A 151 -25.63 6.15 -27.00
CA GLN A 151 -26.58 7.00 -26.31
C GLN A 151 -26.53 8.38 -26.98
N SER A 152 -27.48 8.61 -27.89
CA SER A 152 -27.74 9.91 -28.50
C SER A 152 -27.95 10.95 -27.39
N LYS A 153 -27.02 11.91 -27.33
CA LYS A 153 -27.11 13.09 -26.46
C LYS A 153 -28.39 13.84 -26.80
N LYS A 154 -29.40 13.77 -25.93
CA LYS A 154 -30.60 14.60 -26.04
C LYS A 154 -30.19 16.04 -25.76
N ALA A 155 -30.28 16.87 -26.80
CA ALA A 155 -29.95 18.29 -26.78
C ALA A 155 -30.78 19.02 -25.69
N ALA A 156 -30.08 19.74 -24.82
CA ALA A 156 -30.68 20.68 -23.89
C ALA A 156 -31.16 21.91 -24.68
N GLN A 157 -32.48 22.11 -24.74
CA GLN A 157 -33.09 23.31 -25.30
C GLN A 157 -32.90 24.50 -24.34
N PRO A 158 -32.42 25.66 -24.80
CA PRO A 158 -32.43 26.88 -23.99
C PRO A 158 -33.83 27.51 -24.02
N LYS A 159 -34.49 27.58 -22.85
CA LYS A 159 -35.72 28.37 -22.68
C LYS A 159 -35.40 29.86 -22.75
N LYS A 160 -35.92 30.52 -23.80
CA LYS A 160 -36.00 31.98 -23.92
C LYS A 160 -37.03 32.51 -22.91
N THR A 161 -36.62 33.39 -22.02
CA THR A 161 -37.54 34.26 -21.26
C THR A 161 -37.34 35.70 -21.72
N SER A 162 -38.31 36.18 -22.48
CA SER A 162 -38.49 37.57 -22.89
C SER A 162 -39.02 38.43 -21.73
N ARG A 163 -38.32 39.54 -21.46
CA ARG A 163 -38.80 40.77 -20.78
C ARG A 163 -39.85 41.48 -21.68
N PRO A 164 -40.43 42.65 -21.34
CA PRO A 164 -40.59 43.38 -20.06
C PRO A 164 -42.05 43.87 -19.81
N GLN A 165 -42.36 44.46 -18.63
CA GLN A 165 -43.09 45.73 -18.51
C GLN A 165 -43.20 46.22 -17.04
N LYS A 166 -42.89 47.50 -16.85
CA LYS A 166 -43.12 48.39 -15.68
C LYS A 166 -44.49 49.10 -15.89
N PRO A 167 -44.96 50.06 -15.06
CA PRO A 167 -44.63 50.45 -13.68
C PRO A 167 -45.86 50.72 -12.76
N GLY A 168 -45.64 50.99 -11.47
CA GLY A 168 -46.35 52.09 -10.77
C GLY A 168 -47.12 51.79 -9.47
N ARG A 169 -46.98 52.74 -8.52
CA ARG A 169 -47.76 53.02 -7.27
C ARG A 169 -47.49 52.11 -6.05
N ARG A 170 -47.38 52.59 -4.81
CA ARG A 170 -47.51 53.94 -4.20
C ARG A 170 -46.86 53.91 -2.80
N MET A 171 -46.47 55.09 -2.33
CA MET A 171 -45.93 55.49 -1.01
C MET A 171 -46.60 54.84 0.21
N ILE A 172 -45.83 54.63 1.28
CA ILE A 172 -45.83 55.41 2.53
C ILE A 172 -44.36 55.65 2.90
#